data_AF-A0AAJ5EH76-F1
#
_entry.id   AF-A0AAJ5EH76-F1
#
_cell.length_a   1.000
_cell.length_b   1.000
_cell.length_c   1.000
_cell.angle_alpha   90.00
_cell.angle_beta   90.00
_cell.angle_gamma   90.00
#
_symmetry.space_group_name_H-M   'P 1'
#
loop_
_entity.id
_entity.type
_entity.pdbx_description
1 polymer ?
#
loop_
_entity_poly.entity_id
_entity_poly.type
_entity_poly.pdbx_seq_one_letter_code
_entity_poly.pdbx_strand_id
1 'polypeptide(L)'
;MILLIKIKLDELLKEYDVTITEISDATGISRSTLTPLVNNPKQVKGLKIETIDTLCDFFGIHIQDFIEFSPTKSKYNIKTFWGTGDALNYTFLLSKTIGSKERLALLTVQMKGFSSDPNNESTLIFNGYTNFLNLEETKKYLDEVLADGDKYDINSFAKNNIFLNDISKQSSKNIESVTKIISKIMKTHINSIEEHQDISGIELNWILPNNELNKFKSYIYDFETEEVKESDATFHLHFKKEL
;
A
#
# COMPACT_ATOMS: atom_id res chain seq x y z
N MET A 1 1.83 21.38 -13.09
CA MET A 1 1.88 21.02 -11.66
C MET A 1 0.78 20.00 -11.40
N ILE A 2 1.12 18.81 -10.89
CA ILE A 2 0.11 17.80 -10.51
C ILE A 2 -0.30 18.12 -9.07
N LEU A 3 -1.58 18.40 -8.85
CA LEU A 3 -2.14 18.53 -7.51
C LEU A 3 -2.45 17.15 -6.95
N LEU A 4 -2.06 16.94 -5.70
CA LEU A 4 -2.26 15.68 -4.99
C LEU A 4 -3.62 15.63 -4.26
N ILE A 5 -4.32 16.77 -4.17
CA ILE A 5 -5.64 16.89 -3.56
C ILE A 5 -6.69 17.04 -4.66
N LYS A 6 -7.72 16.21 -4.62
CA LYS A 6 -8.91 16.28 -5.48
C LYS A 6 -10.12 16.63 -4.62
N ILE A 7 -10.89 17.63 -5.05
CA ILE A 7 -12.18 18.00 -4.45
C ILE A 7 -13.27 17.37 -5.33
N LYS A 8 -14.23 16.68 -4.71
CA LYS A 8 -15.26 15.87 -5.38
C LYS A 8 -16.63 16.55 -5.47
N LEU A 9 -16.67 17.89 -5.37
CA LEU A 9 -17.95 18.61 -5.32
C LEU A 9 -18.82 18.37 -6.56
N ASP A 10 -18.25 18.37 -7.78
CA ASP A 10 -19.00 18.08 -9.02
C ASP A 10 -19.64 16.67 -9.00
N GLU A 11 -18.94 15.69 -8.43
CA GLU A 11 -19.44 14.32 -8.31
C GLU A 11 -20.62 14.26 -7.33
N LEU A 12 -20.49 14.92 -6.17
CA LEU A 12 -21.54 15.02 -5.16
C LEU A 12 -22.77 15.79 -5.65
N LEU A 13 -22.59 16.87 -6.40
CA LEU A 13 -23.72 17.61 -6.99
C LEU A 13 -24.57 16.71 -7.89
N LYS A 14 -23.92 15.87 -8.70
CA LYS A 14 -24.59 14.94 -9.60
C LYS A 14 -25.24 13.78 -8.86
N GLU A 15 -24.56 13.25 -7.84
CA GLU A 15 -25.06 12.13 -7.03
C GLU A 15 -26.34 12.51 -6.26
N TYR A 16 -26.38 13.73 -5.71
CA TYR A 16 -27.50 14.22 -4.91
C TYR A 16 -28.53 15.04 -5.71
N ASP A 17 -28.34 15.17 -7.04
CA ASP A 17 -29.19 15.95 -7.94
C ASP A 17 -29.43 17.39 -7.46
N VAL A 18 -28.34 18.07 -7.05
CA VAL A 18 -28.38 19.45 -6.56
C VAL A 18 -27.47 20.36 -7.39
N THR A 19 -27.89 21.61 -7.54
CA THR A 19 -27.17 22.64 -8.28
C THR A 19 -26.31 23.51 -7.35
N ILE A 20 -25.33 24.20 -7.93
CA ILE A 20 -24.52 25.20 -7.20
C ILE A 20 -25.41 26.27 -6.56
N THR A 21 -26.51 26.64 -7.21
CA THR A 21 -27.46 27.64 -6.70
C THR A 21 -28.16 27.13 -5.44
N GLU A 22 -28.69 25.90 -5.48
CA GLU A 22 -29.40 25.31 -4.33
C GLU A 22 -28.48 25.14 -3.13
N ILE A 23 -27.24 24.69 -3.35
CA ILE A 23 -26.24 24.63 -2.27
C ILE A 23 -25.94 26.03 -1.73
N SER A 24 -25.73 27.02 -2.61
CA SER A 24 -25.43 28.38 -2.18
C SER A 24 -26.55 28.95 -1.29
N ASP A 25 -27.80 28.71 -1.68
CA ASP A 25 -28.97 29.23 -0.97
C ASP A 25 -29.19 28.46 0.35
N ALA A 26 -28.96 27.15 0.39
CA ALA A 26 -29.13 26.32 1.58
C ALA A 26 -28.00 26.48 2.61
N THR A 27 -26.76 26.65 2.15
CA THR A 27 -25.56 26.67 3.02
C THR A 27 -25.06 28.08 3.33
N GLY A 28 -25.52 29.09 2.59
CA GLY A 28 -24.99 30.45 2.66
C GLY A 28 -23.58 30.63 2.06
N ILE A 29 -22.98 29.57 1.51
CA ILE A 29 -21.70 29.66 0.80
C ILE A 29 -21.93 30.40 -0.52
N SER A 30 -21.10 31.39 -0.85
CA SER A 30 -21.27 32.15 -2.10
C SER A 30 -21.05 31.25 -3.33
N ARG A 31 -21.87 31.46 -4.38
CA ARG A 31 -21.65 30.82 -5.69
C ARG A 31 -20.24 31.09 -6.25
N SER A 32 -19.67 32.27 -5.98
CA SER A 32 -18.29 32.59 -6.37
C SER A 32 -17.24 31.70 -5.70
N THR A 33 -17.56 31.11 -4.54
CA THR A 33 -16.74 30.12 -3.84
C THR A 33 -16.99 28.70 -4.36
N LEU A 34 -18.24 28.34 -4.63
CA LEU A 34 -18.63 27.00 -5.09
C LEU A 34 -18.25 26.73 -6.56
N THR A 35 -18.44 27.70 -7.45
CA THR A 35 -18.21 27.54 -8.89
C THR A 35 -16.78 27.09 -9.23
N PRO A 36 -15.71 27.66 -8.63
CA PRO A 36 -14.36 27.15 -8.84
C PRO A 36 -14.14 25.72 -8.35
N LEU A 37 -14.81 25.29 -7.27
CA LEU A 37 -14.70 23.93 -6.73
C LEU A 37 -15.31 22.88 -7.67
N VAL A 38 -16.31 23.26 -8.47
CA VAL A 38 -16.95 22.39 -9.47
C VAL A 38 -16.22 22.46 -10.81
N ASN A 39 -16.08 23.67 -11.36
CA ASN A 39 -15.65 23.83 -12.75
C ASN A 39 -14.14 23.83 -12.92
N ASN A 40 -13.40 24.27 -11.89
CA ASN A 40 -11.94 24.43 -11.95
C ASN A 40 -11.24 24.01 -10.64
N PRO A 41 -11.55 22.83 -10.06
CA PRO A 41 -11.05 22.46 -8.73
C PRO A 41 -9.53 22.49 -8.62
N LYS A 42 -8.82 22.25 -9.73
CA LYS A 42 -7.34 22.30 -9.78
C LYS A 42 -6.75 23.71 -9.65
N GLN A 43 -7.55 24.77 -9.78
CA GLN A 43 -7.08 26.15 -9.67
C GLN A 43 -7.33 26.74 -8.28
N VAL A 44 -8.05 26.03 -7.42
CA VAL A 44 -8.37 26.45 -6.06
C VAL A 44 -7.09 26.41 -5.22
N LYS A 45 -6.66 27.59 -4.76
CA LYS A 45 -5.41 27.74 -3.97
C LYS A 45 -5.60 27.48 -2.47
N GLY A 46 -6.84 27.51 -2.00
CA GLY A 46 -7.18 27.27 -0.60
C GLY A 46 -8.68 27.15 -0.44
N LEU A 47 -9.08 26.30 0.52
CA LEU A 47 -10.45 26.13 0.96
C LEU A 47 -10.48 26.34 2.47
N LYS A 48 -11.46 27.11 2.94
CA LYS A 48 -11.63 27.35 4.38
C LYS A 48 -12.17 26.08 5.03
N ILE A 49 -11.74 25.82 6.27
CA ILE A 49 -12.20 24.64 7.03
C ILE A 49 -13.71 24.71 7.22
N GLU A 50 -14.26 25.90 7.51
CA GLU A 50 -15.69 26.09 7.69
C GLU A 50 -16.48 25.73 6.43
N THR A 51 -15.92 25.98 5.24
CA THR A 51 -16.56 25.57 3.98
C THR A 51 -16.57 24.05 3.81
N ILE A 52 -15.51 23.36 4.27
CA ILE A 52 -15.45 21.90 4.27
C ILE A 52 -16.50 21.34 5.22
N ASP A 53 -16.55 21.86 6.44
CA ASP A 53 -17.50 21.43 7.47
C ASP A 53 -18.94 21.58 6.99
N THR A 54 -19.31 22.75 6.48
CA THR A 54 -20.67 23.02 5.99
C THR A 54 -21.05 22.12 4.81
N LEU A 55 -20.13 21.86 3.87
CA LEU A 55 -20.44 20.97 2.74
C LEU A 55 -20.56 19.51 3.20
N CYS A 56 -19.68 19.04 4.09
CA CYS A 56 -19.78 17.69 4.64
C CYS A 56 -21.09 17.49 5.42
N ASP A 57 -21.50 18.48 6.23
CA ASP A 57 -22.76 18.46 6.97
C ASP A 57 -23.98 18.51 6.04
N PHE A 58 -23.95 19.37 5.01
CA PHE A 58 -25.03 19.48 4.02
C PHE A 58 -25.32 18.15 3.30
N PHE A 59 -24.27 17.42 2.90
CA PHE A 59 -24.42 16.11 2.26
C PHE A 59 -24.53 14.94 3.25
N GLY A 60 -24.23 15.15 4.53
CA GLY A 60 -24.17 14.07 5.53
C GLY A 60 -23.02 13.07 5.29
N ILE A 61 -21.88 13.52 4.77
CA ILE A 61 -20.75 12.67 4.34
C ILE A 61 -19.50 12.88 5.20
N HIS A 62 -18.56 11.94 5.14
CA HIS A 62 -17.24 12.12 5.74
C HIS A 62 -16.32 12.97 4.83
N ILE A 63 -15.33 13.63 5.44
CA ILE A 63 -14.36 14.47 4.69
C ILE A 63 -13.65 13.72 3.55
N GLN A 64 -13.42 12.41 3.69
CA GLN A 64 -12.78 11.56 2.69
C GLN A 64 -13.64 11.33 1.42
N ASP A 65 -14.96 11.48 1.55
CA ASP A 65 -15.90 11.41 0.43
C ASP A 65 -15.93 12.75 -0.33
N PHE A 66 -15.58 13.86 0.35
CA PHE A 66 -15.47 15.19 -0.25
C PHE A 66 -14.08 15.50 -0.83
N ILE A 67 -13.01 15.12 -0.11
CA ILE A 67 -11.62 15.42 -0.46
C ILE A 67 -10.80 14.12 -0.49
N GLU A 68 -10.11 13.91 -1.61
CA GLU A 68 -9.18 12.81 -1.76
C GLU A 68 -7.75 13.32 -1.87
N PHE A 69 -6.84 12.69 -1.13
CA PHE A 69 -5.40 12.88 -1.29
C PHE A 69 -4.77 11.65 -1.95
N SER A 70 -4.19 11.84 -3.14
CA SER A 70 -3.54 10.80 -3.94
C SER A 70 -2.04 11.13 -4.09
N PRO A 71 -1.14 10.57 -3.26
CA PRO A 71 0.31 10.78 -3.41
C PRO A 71 0.81 10.16 -4.72
N THR A 72 1.72 10.86 -5.43
CA THR A 72 2.24 10.41 -6.74
C THR A 72 3.59 9.72 -6.69
N LYS A 73 4.25 9.71 -5.53
CA LYS A 73 5.58 9.09 -5.35
C LYS A 73 5.56 8.18 -4.15
N SER A 74 6.13 6.98 -4.32
CA SER A 74 6.48 6.13 -3.18
C SER A 74 7.40 6.92 -2.25
N LYS A 75 7.07 6.93 -0.96
CA LYS A 75 7.94 7.50 0.10
C LYS A 75 8.94 6.46 0.64
N TYR A 76 8.91 5.25 0.10
CA TYR A 76 9.67 4.11 0.57
C TYR A 76 10.75 3.73 -0.44
N ASN A 77 11.93 3.43 0.08
CA ASN A 77 13.05 2.93 -0.68
C ASN A 77 13.47 1.58 -0.09
N ILE A 78 13.80 0.62 -0.94
CA ILE A 78 14.52 -0.58 -0.52
C ILE A 78 16.00 -0.20 -0.47
N LYS A 79 16.60 -0.25 0.72
CA LYS A 79 18.02 0.04 0.92
C LYS A 79 18.88 -1.15 0.55
N THR A 80 18.46 -2.31 1.03
CA THR A 80 19.11 -3.60 0.79
C THR A 80 18.11 -4.71 1.11
N PHE A 81 18.48 -5.94 0.79
CA PHE A 81 17.75 -7.13 1.15
C PHE A 81 18.72 -8.28 1.38
N TRP A 82 18.25 -9.28 2.12
CA TRP A 82 18.95 -10.53 2.38
C TRP A 82 18.02 -11.67 2.01
N GLY A 83 18.53 -12.68 1.30
CA GLY A 83 17.79 -13.88 0.93
C GLY A 83 18.50 -15.12 1.48
N THR A 84 17.72 -16.14 1.82
CA THR A 84 18.25 -17.49 2.01
C THR A 84 18.56 -18.11 0.63
N GLY A 85 19.59 -18.96 0.55
CA GLY A 85 20.01 -19.56 -0.72
C GLY A 85 18.96 -20.47 -1.38
N ASP A 86 17.89 -20.81 -0.66
CA ASP A 86 16.75 -21.59 -1.14
C ASP A 86 15.63 -20.73 -1.79
N ALA A 87 15.79 -19.40 -1.84
CA ALA A 87 14.78 -18.45 -2.32
C ALA A 87 13.41 -18.54 -1.62
N LEU A 88 13.33 -19.15 -0.45
CA LEU A 88 12.08 -19.24 0.31
C LEU A 88 11.90 -18.09 1.28
N ASN A 89 12.98 -17.48 1.75
CA ASN A 89 12.92 -16.42 2.74
C ASN A 89 13.75 -15.21 2.30
N TYR A 90 13.10 -14.06 2.27
CA TYR A 90 13.73 -12.77 2.01
C TYR A 90 13.45 -11.83 3.16
N THR A 91 14.42 -11.00 3.51
CA THR A 91 14.25 -9.87 4.44
C THR A 91 14.71 -8.60 3.75
N PHE A 92 13.82 -7.62 3.64
CA PHE A 92 14.07 -6.34 2.99
C PHE A 92 14.23 -5.24 4.05
N LEU A 93 15.29 -4.44 3.92
CA LEU A 93 15.44 -3.19 4.66
C LEU A 93 14.78 -2.07 3.89
N LEU A 94 13.67 -1.59 4.43
CA LEU A 94 12.95 -0.44 3.89
C LEU A 94 13.37 0.82 4.62
N SER A 95 13.50 1.93 3.90
CA SER A 95 13.69 3.25 4.48
C SER A 95 12.67 4.27 4.01
N LYS A 96 12.38 5.22 4.89
CA LYS A 96 11.57 6.41 4.62
C LYS A 96 12.15 7.58 5.37
N THR A 97 12.26 8.71 4.69
CA THR A 97 12.65 9.97 5.33
C THR A 97 11.41 10.69 5.83
N ILE A 98 11.39 11.04 7.12
CA ILE A 98 10.36 11.85 7.75
C ILE A 98 11.03 13.06 8.40
N GLY A 99 10.83 14.25 7.82
CA GLY A 99 11.58 15.44 8.20
C GLY A 99 13.07 15.28 7.86
N SER A 100 13.95 15.50 8.84
CA SER A 100 15.40 15.30 8.69
C SER A 100 15.89 13.89 9.07
N LYS A 101 14.99 13.02 9.53
CA LYS A 101 15.37 11.70 10.06
C LYS A 101 14.97 10.59 9.11
N GLU A 102 15.90 9.69 8.84
CA GLU A 102 15.59 8.41 8.22
C GLU A 102 14.95 7.47 9.25
N ARG A 103 14.00 6.67 8.77
CA ARG A 103 13.30 5.64 9.53
C ARG A 103 13.40 4.33 8.77
N LEU A 104 13.78 3.29 9.49
CA LEU A 104 13.99 1.95 8.94
C LEU A 104 12.90 0.99 9.41
N ALA A 105 12.63 -0.02 8.58
CA ALA A 105 11.83 -1.19 8.94
C ALA A 105 12.34 -2.42 8.19
N LEU A 106 12.19 -3.59 8.81
CA LEU A 106 12.42 -4.87 8.18
C LEU A 106 11.08 -5.49 7.75
N LEU A 107 11.02 -5.92 6.50
CA LEU A 107 9.92 -6.66 5.92
C LEU A 107 10.42 -8.03 5.50
N THR A 108 9.89 -9.09 6.09
CA THR A 108 10.16 -10.46 5.66
C THR A 108 9.14 -10.90 4.63
N VAL A 109 9.59 -11.65 3.62
CA VAL A 109 8.75 -12.37 2.66
C VAL A 109 9.08 -13.84 2.78
N GLN A 110 8.08 -14.65 3.13
CA GLN A 110 8.20 -16.10 3.20
C GLN A 110 7.39 -16.72 2.07
N MET A 111 8.06 -17.36 1.13
CA MET A 111 7.43 -18.12 0.06
C MET A 111 6.92 -19.46 0.59
N LYS A 112 5.74 -19.88 0.12
CA LYS A 112 5.07 -21.10 0.59
C LYS A 112 4.83 -22.14 -0.50
N GLY A 113 4.86 -21.75 -1.76
CA GLY A 113 4.69 -22.67 -2.89
C GLY A 113 3.90 -22.05 -4.03
N PHE A 114 3.42 -22.90 -4.93
CA PHE A 114 2.84 -22.50 -6.21
C PHE A 114 1.32 -22.67 -6.24
N SER A 115 0.65 -21.83 -7.00
CA SER A 115 -0.77 -21.91 -7.36
C SER A 115 -0.90 -21.83 -8.88
N SER A 116 -2.03 -22.31 -9.42
CA SER A 116 -2.32 -22.15 -10.84
C SER A 116 -2.61 -20.68 -11.15
N ASP A 117 -2.06 -20.16 -12.26
CA ASP A 117 -2.40 -18.82 -12.73
C ASP A 117 -3.84 -18.78 -13.24
N PRO A 118 -4.72 -17.93 -12.67
CA PRO A 118 -6.11 -17.84 -13.10
C PRO A 118 -6.29 -17.34 -14.55
N ASN A 119 -5.25 -16.73 -15.13
CA ASN A 119 -5.29 -16.24 -16.51
C ASN A 119 -4.68 -17.24 -17.51
N ASN A 120 -3.92 -18.23 -17.03
CA ASN A 120 -3.26 -19.23 -17.86
C ASN A 120 -2.99 -20.52 -17.06
N GLU A 121 -3.83 -21.54 -17.22
CA GLU A 121 -3.72 -22.80 -16.47
C GLU A 121 -2.40 -23.56 -16.69
N SER A 122 -1.63 -23.22 -17.73
CA SER A 122 -0.32 -23.84 -18.01
C SER A 122 0.84 -23.19 -17.22
N THR A 123 0.61 -22.07 -16.54
CA THR A 123 1.61 -21.35 -15.76
C THR A 123 1.28 -21.32 -14.28
N LEU A 124 2.30 -21.04 -13.47
CA LEU A 124 2.20 -21.02 -12.02
C LEU A 124 2.46 -19.63 -11.45
N ILE A 125 1.78 -19.33 -10.35
CA ILE A 125 2.04 -18.15 -9.52
C ILE A 125 2.79 -18.60 -8.27
N PHE A 126 3.90 -17.95 -7.95
CA PHE A 126 4.66 -18.23 -6.74
C PHE A 126 4.14 -17.38 -5.57
N ASN A 127 3.70 -18.05 -4.50
CA ASN A 127 2.95 -17.42 -3.42
C ASN A 127 3.83 -17.18 -2.20
N GLY A 128 3.72 -15.99 -1.64
CA GLY A 128 4.41 -15.60 -0.41
C GLY A 128 3.54 -14.81 0.56
N TYR A 129 4.01 -14.74 1.80
CA TYR A 129 3.43 -13.91 2.85
C TYR A 129 4.44 -12.87 3.29
N THR A 130 3.95 -11.65 3.46
CA THR A 130 4.76 -10.56 3.98
C THR A 130 4.47 -10.35 5.46
N ASN A 131 5.53 -10.15 6.23
CA ASN A 131 5.43 -9.81 7.64
C ASN A 131 6.44 -8.73 7.99
N PHE A 132 5.96 -7.70 8.68
CA PHE A 132 6.79 -6.62 9.17
C PHE A 132 7.32 -6.98 10.55
N LEU A 133 8.64 -6.95 10.73
CA LEU A 133 9.22 -7.25 12.04
C LEU A 133 8.90 -6.13 13.02
N ASN A 134 8.58 -6.53 14.25
CA ASN A 134 8.49 -5.62 15.38
C ASN A 134 9.90 -5.29 15.91
N LEU A 135 9.99 -4.42 16.93
CA LEU A 135 11.29 -3.97 17.44
C LEU A 135 12.12 -5.10 18.09
N GLU A 136 11.48 -6.05 18.77
CA GLU A 136 12.18 -7.19 19.39
C GLU A 136 12.70 -8.16 18.34
N GLU A 137 11.85 -8.51 17.36
CA GLU A 137 12.24 -9.34 16.20
C GLU A 137 13.34 -8.68 15.38
N THR A 138 13.27 -7.35 15.21
CA THR A 138 14.32 -6.59 14.52
C THR A 138 15.65 -6.70 15.25
N LYS A 139 15.68 -6.48 16.57
CA LYS A 139 16.91 -6.64 17.37
C LYS A 139 17.49 -8.04 17.20
N LYS A 140 16.65 -9.05 17.36
CA LYS A 140 17.04 -10.46 17.18
C LYS A 140 17.63 -10.70 15.79
N TYR A 141 16.99 -10.21 14.74
CA TYR A 141 17.49 -10.35 13.37
C TYR A 141 18.84 -9.66 13.17
N LEU A 142 19.01 -8.43 13.66
CA LEU A 142 20.27 -7.70 13.57
C LEU A 142 21.40 -8.43 14.31
N ASP A 143 21.12 -8.97 15.50
CA ASP A 143 22.11 -9.66 16.34
C ASP A 143 22.47 -11.06 15.81
N GLU A 144 21.50 -11.82 15.31
CA GLU A 144 21.70 -13.23 14.90
C GLU A 144 22.07 -13.41 13.43
N VAL A 145 21.54 -12.56 12.53
CA VAL A 145 21.66 -12.74 11.08
C VAL A 145 22.70 -11.80 10.47
N LEU A 146 22.86 -10.59 11.02
CA LEU A 146 23.79 -9.58 10.50
C LEU A 146 25.06 -9.41 11.35
N ALA A 147 25.42 -10.42 12.13
CA ALA A 147 26.48 -10.36 13.14
C ALA A 147 27.86 -9.88 12.63
N ASP A 148 28.12 -9.88 11.31
CA ASP A 148 29.30 -9.28 10.70
C ASP A 148 28.96 -8.41 9.47
N GLY A 149 29.48 -7.17 9.45
CA GLY A 149 29.50 -6.29 8.26
C GLY A 149 28.58 -5.07 8.30
N ASP A 150 27.29 -5.25 8.56
CA ASP A 150 26.28 -4.18 8.49
C ASP A 150 25.72 -3.81 9.86
N LYS A 151 26.26 -2.75 10.48
CA LYS A 151 25.74 -2.24 11.77
C LYS A 151 24.70 -1.15 11.53
N TYR A 152 23.44 -1.46 11.81
CA TYR A 152 22.36 -0.47 11.87
C TYR A 152 22.08 -0.06 13.32
N ASP A 153 21.96 1.25 13.58
CA ASP A 153 21.50 1.75 14.87
C ASP A 153 20.03 1.38 15.06
N ILE A 154 19.73 0.56 16.08
CA ILE A 154 18.36 0.13 16.41
C ILE A 154 17.41 1.33 16.63
N ASN A 155 17.93 2.49 17.05
CA ASN A 155 17.12 3.70 17.22
C ASN A 155 16.65 4.33 15.91
N SER A 156 17.23 3.92 14.78
CA SER A 156 16.76 4.28 13.43
C SER A 156 15.51 3.49 13.03
N PHE A 157 15.25 2.35 13.67
CA PHE A 157 14.05 1.57 13.46
C PHE A 157 12.88 2.15 14.25
N ALA A 158 11.73 2.22 13.60
CA ALA A 158 10.55 2.77 14.23
C ALA A 158 10.01 1.82 15.32
N LYS A 159 9.77 2.34 16.53
CA LYS A 159 9.24 1.56 17.67
C LYS A 159 7.92 0.84 17.36
N ASN A 160 7.01 1.58 16.76
CA ASN A 160 5.84 1.03 16.10
C ASN A 160 6.20 0.92 14.63
N ASN A 161 5.78 -0.16 13.96
CA ASN A 161 6.11 -0.31 12.54
C ASN A 161 5.38 0.78 11.73
N ILE A 162 6.04 1.93 11.55
CA ILE A 162 5.50 3.12 10.88
C ILE A 162 5.08 2.75 9.46
N PHE A 163 5.81 1.83 8.82
CA PHE A 163 5.51 1.34 7.49
C PHE A 163 4.19 0.56 7.49
N LEU A 164 3.99 -0.35 8.44
CA LEU A 164 2.74 -1.08 8.59
C LEU A 164 1.55 -0.14 8.84
N ASN A 165 1.71 0.83 9.73
CA ASN A 165 0.69 1.85 10.00
C ASN A 165 0.40 2.70 8.76
N ASP A 166 1.43 3.13 8.05
CA ASP A 166 1.29 3.95 6.86
C ASP A 166 0.63 3.19 5.71
N ILE A 167 0.95 1.90 5.57
CA ILE A 167 0.35 0.99 4.59
C ILE A 167 -1.14 0.76 4.93
N SER A 168 -1.46 0.51 6.20
CA SER A 168 -2.86 0.30 6.64
C SER A 168 -3.75 1.54 6.43
N LYS A 169 -3.16 2.73 6.39
CA LYS A 169 -3.86 4.02 6.28
C LYS A 169 -3.89 4.62 4.88
N GLN A 170 -3.13 4.08 3.94
CA GLN A 170 -3.03 4.62 2.57
C GLN A 170 -3.70 3.67 1.57
N SER A 171 -4.15 4.21 0.45
CA SER A 171 -4.77 3.43 -0.62
C SER A 171 -3.84 2.33 -1.15
N SER A 172 -4.44 1.28 -1.72
CA SER A 172 -3.78 0.07 -2.27
C SER A 172 -2.49 0.34 -3.06
N LYS A 173 -2.41 1.49 -3.74
CA LYS A 173 -1.30 1.94 -4.59
C LYS A 173 0.09 1.88 -3.96
N ASN A 174 0.23 2.12 -2.66
CA ASN A 174 1.55 1.99 -2.02
C ASN A 174 1.96 0.54 -1.84
N ILE A 175 1.01 -0.33 -1.48
CA ILE A 175 1.26 -1.77 -1.35
C ILE A 175 1.59 -2.34 -2.73
N GLU A 176 0.85 -1.92 -3.77
CA GLU A 176 1.12 -2.25 -5.16
C GLU A 176 2.54 -1.85 -5.56
N SER A 177 2.95 -0.60 -5.25
CA SER A 177 4.28 -0.10 -5.55
C SER A 177 5.39 -0.90 -4.86
N VAL A 178 5.23 -1.18 -3.55
CA VAL A 178 6.23 -1.95 -2.80
C VAL A 178 6.27 -3.41 -3.27
N THR A 179 5.11 -4.01 -3.56
CA THR A 179 4.98 -5.35 -4.15
C THR A 179 5.73 -5.41 -5.48
N LYS A 180 5.52 -4.43 -6.38
CA LYS A 180 6.21 -4.36 -7.67
C LYS A 180 7.73 -4.38 -7.50
N ILE A 181 8.25 -3.59 -6.56
CA ILE A 181 9.71 -3.52 -6.32
C ILE A 181 10.23 -4.84 -5.76
N ILE A 182 9.59 -5.40 -4.73
CA ILE A 182 9.99 -6.66 -4.10
C ILE A 182 9.94 -7.81 -5.09
N SER A 183 8.81 -7.96 -5.79
CA SER A 183 8.60 -9.03 -6.76
C SER A 183 9.57 -8.93 -7.94
N LYS A 184 9.93 -7.71 -8.38
CA LYS A 184 10.95 -7.51 -9.42
C LYS A 184 12.34 -7.96 -8.96
N ILE A 185 12.71 -7.69 -7.70
CA ILE A 185 13.95 -8.21 -7.11
C ILE A 185 13.89 -9.73 -7.07
N MET A 186 12.82 -10.30 -6.50
CA MET A 186 12.67 -11.75 -6.35
C MET A 186 12.65 -12.50 -7.68
N LYS A 187 12.00 -11.97 -8.72
CA LYS A 187 11.98 -12.54 -10.09
C LYS A 187 13.40 -12.82 -10.60
N THR A 188 14.35 -11.93 -10.34
CA THR A 188 15.75 -12.13 -10.76
C THR A 188 16.43 -13.31 -10.05
N HIS A 189 16.01 -13.64 -8.83
CA HIS A 189 16.53 -14.77 -8.06
C HIS A 189 15.78 -16.08 -8.35
N ILE A 190 14.46 -16.05 -8.51
CA ILE A 190 13.64 -17.23 -8.82
C ILE A 190 14.08 -17.87 -10.15
N ASN A 191 14.28 -17.05 -11.19
CA ASN A 191 14.76 -17.52 -12.50
C ASN A 191 16.14 -18.20 -12.44
N SER A 192 16.92 -17.97 -11.38
CA SER A 192 18.23 -18.61 -11.20
C SER A 192 18.18 -19.96 -10.47
N ILE A 193 17.02 -20.32 -9.89
CA ILE A 193 16.86 -21.48 -9.01
C ILE A 193 15.89 -22.52 -9.61
N GLU A 194 14.87 -22.10 -10.36
CA GLU A 194 13.88 -23.03 -10.93
C GLU A 194 13.97 -23.11 -12.46
N GLU A 195 14.72 -24.09 -12.96
CA GLU A 195 14.87 -24.33 -14.42
C GLU A 195 13.64 -25.02 -15.06
N HIS A 196 12.63 -25.46 -14.30
CA HIS A 196 11.64 -26.44 -14.76
C HIS A 196 10.16 -26.03 -14.61
N GLN A 197 9.84 -24.86 -14.07
CA GLN A 197 8.45 -24.39 -13.91
C GLN A 197 8.24 -23.07 -14.66
N ASP A 198 7.15 -22.99 -15.42
CA ASP A 198 6.77 -21.77 -16.13
C ASP A 198 6.01 -20.85 -15.17
N ILE A 199 6.77 -20.03 -14.45
CA ILE A 199 6.23 -19.09 -13.46
C ILE A 199 5.85 -17.80 -14.17
N SER A 200 4.57 -17.44 -14.15
CA SER A 200 4.04 -16.22 -14.76
C SER A 200 3.94 -15.04 -13.80
N GLY A 201 4.07 -15.27 -12.49
CA GLY A 201 3.96 -14.19 -11.52
C GLY A 201 4.31 -14.56 -10.07
N ILE A 202 4.28 -13.53 -9.22
CA ILE A 202 4.43 -13.66 -7.76
C ILE A 202 3.20 -13.05 -7.09
N GLU A 203 2.55 -13.82 -6.22
CA GLU A 203 1.47 -13.33 -5.35
C GLU A 203 2.00 -13.10 -3.93
N LEU A 204 1.90 -11.86 -3.44
CA LEU A 204 2.28 -11.49 -2.08
C LEU A 204 1.05 -11.17 -1.24
N ASN A 205 0.87 -11.94 -0.17
CA ASN A 205 -0.18 -11.76 0.81
C ASN A 205 0.32 -10.85 1.95
N TRP A 206 -0.28 -9.67 2.07
CA TRP A 206 0.08 -8.67 3.08
C TRP A 206 -0.75 -8.82 4.34
N ILE A 207 -0.08 -9.07 5.46
CA ILE A 207 -0.68 -9.08 6.80
C ILE A 207 -0.84 -7.63 7.27
N LEU A 208 -2.08 -7.13 7.32
CA LEU A 208 -2.39 -5.79 7.81
C LEU A 208 -2.94 -5.86 9.24
N PRO A 209 -2.55 -4.94 10.14
CA PRO A 209 -3.10 -4.87 11.47
C PRO A 209 -4.51 -4.28 11.37
N ASN A 210 -5.53 -5.10 11.57
CA ASN A 210 -6.85 -4.62 11.97
C ASN A 210 -7.46 -5.59 12.98
N ASN A 211 -8.06 -5.01 14.02
CA ASN A 211 -8.49 -5.68 15.24
C ASN A 211 -9.71 -6.61 15.11
N GLU A 212 -10.29 -6.75 13.92
CA GLU A 212 -11.40 -7.69 13.70
C GLU A 212 -11.19 -8.40 12.35
N LEU A 213 -10.76 -9.66 12.46
CA LEU A 213 -10.42 -10.59 11.39
C LEU A 213 -9.14 -10.21 10.63
N ASN A 214 -8.17 -11.15 10.59
CA ASN A 214 -6.94 -11.07 9.80
C ASN A 214 -7.27 -10.88 8.30
N LYS A 215 -7.60 -9.66 7.90
CA LYS A 215 -7.79 -9.31 6.49
C LYS A 215 -6.41 -9.21 5.86
N PHE A 216 -6.08 -10.23 5.07
CA PHE A 216 -4.96 -10.17 4.15
C PHE A 216 -5.39 -9.34 2.94
N LYS A 217 -4.46 -8.55 2.40
CA LYS A 217 -4.58 -8.05 1.03
C LYS A 217 -3.60 -8.79 0.16
N SER A 218 -4.08 -9.35 -0.94
CA SER A 218 -3.20 -10.05 -1.88
C SER A 218 -2.95 -9.19 -3.10
N TYR A 219 -1.71 -9.23 -3.59
CA TYR A 219 -1.29 -8.52 -4.78
C TYR A 219 -0.47 -9.44 -5.67
N ILE A 220 -0.88 -9.55 -6.94
CA ILE A 220 -0.18 -10.35 -7.95
C ILE A 220 0.67 -9.42 -8.79
N TYR A 221 1.97 -9.70 -8.85
CA TYR A 221 2.90 -9.13 -9.82
C TYR A 221 3.04 -10.08 -11.00
N ASP A 222 2.66 -9.59 -12.18
CA ASP A 222 2.70 -10.33 -13.44
C ASP A 222 4.06 -10.13 -14.12
N PHE A 223 4.70 -11.22 -14.53
CA PHE A 223 6.06 -11.17 -15.07
C PHE A 223 6.13 -10.64 -16.50
N GLU A 224 5.07 -10.74 -17.28
CA GLU A 224 5.00 -10.30 -18.68
C GLU A 224 4.72 -8.81 -18.76
N THR A 225 3.67 -8.36 -18.07
CA THR A 225 3.23 -6.96 -18.06
C THR A 225 4.03 -6.09 -17.10
N GLU A 226 4.74 -6.70 -16.14
CA GLU A 226 5.36 -6.04 -14.99
C GLU A 226 4.39 -5.19 -14.15
N GLU A 227 3.09 -5.44 -14.24
CA GLU A 227 2.07 -4.71 -13.47
C GLU A 227 1.68 -5.46 -12.20
N VAL A 228 1.18 -4.70 -11.22
CA VAL A 228 0.64 -5.26 -9.97
C VAL A 228 -0.86 -5.00 -9.89
N LYS A 229 -1.61 -6.04 -9.55
CA LYS A 229 -3.06 -5.94 -9.35
C LYS A 229 -3.42 -6.50 -7.98
N GLU A 230 -4.38 -5.85 -7.32
CA GLU A 230 -5.02 -6.44 -6.13
C GLU A 230 -5.76 -7.71 -6.57
N SER A 231 -5.54 -8.79 -5.83
CA SER A 231 -6.18 -10.09 -6.03
C SER A 231 -7.24 -10.26 -4.96
N ASP A 232 -8.45 -10.66 -5.35
CA ASP A 232 -9.56 -10.97 -4.45
C ASP A 232 -9.36 -12.30 -3.69
N ALA A 233 -8.10 -12.65 -3.42
CA ALA A 233 -7.68 -13.94 -2.91
C ALA A 233 -8.48 -14.36 -1.67
N THR A 234 -9.55 -15.12 -1.91
CA THR A 234 -10.37 -15.74 -0.89
C THR A 234 -9.72 -17.07 -0.57
N PHE A 235 -8.54 -17.05 0.05
CA PHE A 235 -7.92 -18.29 0.49
C PHE A 235 -8.69 -18.83 1.70
N HIS A 236 -9.47 -19.88 1.47
CA HIS A 236 -9.80 -20.86 2.49
C HIS A 236 -8.48 -21.46 3.01
N LEU A 237 -7.92 -20.89 4.06
CA LEU A 237 -6.91 -21.56 4.87
C LEU A 237 -7.52 -22.85 5.42
N HIS A 238 -7.33 -23.97 4.73
CA HIS A 238 -7.33 -25.26 5.39
C HIS A 238 -6.11 -25.28 6.31
N PHE A 239 -6.26 -24.71 7.51
CA PHE A 239 -5.44 -25.09 8.63
C PHE A 239 -5.68 -26.60 8.82
N LYS A 240 -4.80 -27.44 8.28
CA LYS A 240 -4.58 -28.73 8.91
C LYS A 240 -4.06 -28.41 10.30
N LYS A 241 -4.96 -28.42 11.27
CA LYS A 241 -4.59 -28.72 12.65
C LYS A 241 -3.91 -30.07 12.59
N GLU A 242 -2.58 -30.07 12.70
CA GLU A 242 -1.88 -31.26 13.15
C GLU A 242 -2.40 -31.56 14.56
N LEU A 243 -2.89 -32.80 14.72
CA LEU A 243 -3.25 -33.45 15.97
C LEU A 243 -2.01 -34.15 16.53
#